data_AF-B2JAQ9-F1
#
_entry.id   AF-B2JAQ9-F1
#
_cell.length_a   1.000
_cell.length_b   1.000
_cell.length_c   1.000
_cell.angle_alpha   90.00
_cell.angle_beta   90.00
_cell.angle_gamma   90.00
#
_symmetry.space_group_name_H-M   'P 1'
#
loop_
_entity.id
_entity.type
_entity.pdbx_description
1 polymer ?
#
loop_
_entity_poly.entity_id
_entity_poly.type
_entity_poly.pdbx_seq_one_letter_code
_entity_poly.pdbx_strand_id
1 'polypeptide(L)'
;MFMSTAIPEKFLEDDLKGQQLRSQGCLYQYIEKKKLLNGSTAFYPRVIGERDPENPQSWRWAYNWEEKVEGLWKGRSIGSIPCAAVTMIRSLQQQGAAREDIIAFIKKAKTKKYSPKILHVCKNFDNTKLKPILPNDAPIAVVLFAGGGGIEAGMVNSGIRPVIAVEFDPTKPDLSRAIALNHHHNFSEYGCRIVQLTVQEVARLGFIGFPRRPDYLHASPVCANFSQAHTAKAGKGVETADDLSAAIAVAEAIRQLQPRVFTLENVPRYQNSQSFSIILLALELEGYSVDYSVVNMADFGLPQARRRLVLIASKGFHVALPSGATPCGWYGAIAHLIPTMNDSQLLPKQQQAVEQFLAINEPTPLLIERVGGRKLLKYKAGHLPANTILRSHFTDHKGCNRSKFADIWLPGGTVKSLSIAGAAKLQGFPSWYEFPPEVATAGSIIGYSVPALFATQLFTSVQSILKASIV
;
A
#
# COMPACT_ATOMS: atom_id res chain seq x y z
N MET A 1 -20.48 -55.46 6.75
CA MET A 1 -20.11 -54.94 8.09
C MET A 1 -18.59 -54.81 8.10
N PHE A 2 -18.12 -53.58 8.36
CA PHE A 2 -16.80 -53.02 8.73
C PHE A 2 -15.51 -53.81 8.42
N MET A 3 -14.60 -53.29 7.59
CA MET A 3 -13.59 -52.23 7.83
C MET A 3 -12.52 -52.58 8.87
N SER A 4 -11.28 -52.75 8.38
CA SER A 4 -10.03 -52.67 9.15
C SER A 4 -9.11 -51.68 8.43
N THR A 5 -8.78 -50.60 9.13
CA THR A 5 -7.90 -49.50 8.73
C THR A 5 -6.47 -49.82 9.14
N ALA A 6 -5.57 -50.01 8.17
CA ALA A 6 -4.12 -50.06 8.41
C ALA A 6 -3.54 -48.63 8.29
N ILE A 7 -2.94 -48.16 9.38
CA ILE A 7 -2.14 -46.93 9.47
C ILE A 7 -0.72 -47.28 9.00
N PRO A 8 -0.09 -46.56 8.05
CA PRO A 8 1.33 -46.77 7.74
C PRO A 8 2.22 -46.01 8.73
N GLU A 9 3.27 -46.71 9.16
CA GLU A 9 4.25 -46.37 10.19
C GLU A 9 5.00 -45.04 9.98
N LYS A 10 5.27 -44.36 11.10
CA LYS A 10 6.25 -43.26 11.20
C LYS A 10 7.66 -43.87 11.20
N PHE A 11 8.48 -43.48 10.23
CA PHE A 11 9.92 -43.63 10.32
C PHE A 11 10.47 -42.65 11.37
N LEU A 12 11.17 -43.22 12.35
CA LEU A 12 12.02 -42.56 13.33
C LEU A 12 13.42 -42.42 12.73
N GLU A 13 13.98 -41.22 12.81
CA GLU A 13 15.43 -41.03 12.92
C GLU A 13 15.67 -40.14 14.15
N ASP A 14 16.09 -40.80 15.23
CA ASP A 14 16.73 -40.19 16.40
C ASP A 14 18.22 -40.04 16.09
N ASP A 15 18.77 -38.83 16.11
CA ASP A 15 19.86 -38.44 17.03
C ASP A 15 20.39 -37.03 16.68
N LEU A 16 19.85 -36.01 17.35
CA LEU A 16 20.60 -34.81 17.71
C LEU A 16 20.11 -34.34 19.08
N LYS A 17 20.95 -34.59 20.08
CA LYS A 17 20.74 -34.26 21.49
C LYS A 17 20.47 -32.76 21.70
N GLY A 18 19.29 -32.49 22.25
CA GLY A 18 19.03 -31.38 23.15
C GLY A 18 17.88 -31.80 24.04
N GLN A 19 18.12 -31.95 25.35
CA GLN A 19 17.08 -32.08 26.36
C GLN A 19 16.19 -30.82 26.34
N GLN A 20 15.26 -30.76 25.40
CA GLN A 20 14.22 -29.74 25.36
C GLN A 20 12.92 -30.41 25.78
N LEU A 21 12.33 -29.86 26.83
CA LEU A 21 11.19 -30.37 27.59
C LEU A 21 10.16 -31.10 26.71
N ARG A 22 9.99 -32.43 26.91
CA ARG A 22 8.96 -33.25 26.25
C ARG A 22 7.53 -32.67 26.36
N SER A 23 7.30 -31.78 27.32
CA SER A 23 6.02 -31.10 27.57
C SER A 23 5.80 -29.78 26.81
N GLN A 24 6.82 -29.18 26.17
CA GLN A 24 6.69 -27.85 25.52
C GLN A 24 6.06 -27.89 24.12
N GLY A 25 5.95 -29.07 23.52
CA GLY A 25 5.38 -29.31 22.19
C GLY A 25 6.23 -28.77 21.04
N CYS A 26 6.21 -29.46 19.89
CA CYS A 26 7.02 -29.13 18.73
C CYS A 26 6.19 -28.99 17.45
N LEU A 27 6.66 -28.10 16.56
CA LEU A 27 6.20 -28.05 15.18
C LEU A 27 6.91 -29.15 14.40
N TYR A 28 6.18 -29.87 13.55
CA TYR A 28 6.76 -30.83 12.64
C TYR A 28 6.19 -30.68 11.22
N GLN A 29 7.06 -30.98 10.27
CA GLN A 29 6.77 -30.97 8.84
C GLN A 29 6.23 -32.34 8.42
N TYR A 30 5.26 -32.36 7.52
CA TYR A 30 4.81 -33.58 6.87
C TYR A 30 4.33 -33.30 5.45
N ILE A 31 4.16 -34.37 4.68
CA ILE A 31 3.61 -34.33 3.32
C ILE A 31 2.27 -35.06 3.33
N GLU A 32 1.25 -34.43 2.77
CA GLU A 32 -0.07 -35.02 2.63
C GLU A 32 -0.16 -35.82 1.33
N LYS A 33 -0.32 -37.14 1.44
CA LYS A 33 -0.50 -38.07 0.31
C LYS A 33 -1.99 -38.14 -0.05
N LYS A 34 -2.35 -37.82 -1.30
CA LYS A 34 -3.72 -37.99 -1.83
C LYS A 34 -3.74 -38.85 -3.07
N LYS A 35 -4.68 -39.80 -3.13
CA LYS A 35 -4.98 -40.56 -4.34
C LYS A 35 -5.91 -39.71 -5.23
N LEU A 36 -5.51 -39.49 -6.47
CA LEU A 36 -6.29 -38.73 -7.45
C LEU A 36 -7.33 -39.64 -8.13
N LEU A 37 -8.33 -39.04 -8.78
CA LEU A 37 -9.41 -39.76 -9.47
C LEU A 37 -8.90 -40.68 -10.59
N ASN A 38 -7.75 -40.36 -11.19
CA ASN A 38 -7.07 -41.21 -12.19
C ASN A 38 -6.20 -42.32 -11.57
N GLY A 39 -6.31 -42.56 -10.25
CA GLY A 39 -5.58 -43.60 -9.53
C GLY A 39 -4.15 -43.24 -9.12
N SER A 40 -3.56 -42.16 -9.65
CA SER A 40 -2.21 -41.73 -9.31
C SER A 40 -2.13 -41.07 -7.93
N THR A 41 -0.94 -41.07 -7.32
CA THR A 41 -0.70 -40.45 -6.01
C THR A 41 -0.11 -39.05 -6.19
N ALA A 42 -0.68 -38.05 -5.54
CA ALA A 42 -0.12 -36.70 -5.42
C ALA A 42 0.30 -36.38 -3.98
N PHE A 43 1.36 -35.60 -3.86
CA PHE A 43 1.93 -35.15 -2.59
C PHE A 43 1.72 -33.65 -2.42
N TYR A 44 1.28 -33.21 -1.25
CA TYR A 44 1.00 -31.81 -0.95
C TYR A 44 1.81 -31.30 0.26
N PRO A 45 2.35 -30.07 0.21
CA PRO A 45 2.25 -29.09 -0.89
C PRO A 45 2.99 -29.53 -2.15
N ARG A 46 2.49 -29.10 -3.32
CA ARG A 46 3.19 -29.33 -4.60
C ARG A 46 4.31 -28.32 -4.69
N VAL A 47 5.54 -28.80 -4.69
CA VAL A 47 6.77 -28.01 -4.81
C VAL A 47 7.46 -28.46 -6.09
N ILE A 48 7.91 -27.50 -6.90
CA ILE A 48 8.68 -27.75 -8.11
C ILE A 48 10.16 -27.72 -7.72
N GLY A 49 10.88 -28.82 -7.91
CA GLY A 49 12.26 -28.99 -7.45
C GLY A 49 12.39 -29.60 -6.05
N GLU A 50 13.56 -29.44 -5.43
CA GLU A 50 13.83 -29.91 -4.06
C GLU A 50 13.05 -29.10 -3.02
N ARG A 51 12.62 -29.76 -1.94
CA ARG A 51 11.91 -29.09 -0.85
C ARG A 51 12.90 -28.40 0.06
N ASP A 52 12.86 -27.07 0.07
CA ASP A 52 13.55 -26.27 1.07
C ASP A 52 12.99 -26.57 2.48
N PRO A 53 13.82 -27.09 3.42
CA PRO A 53 13.40 -27.38 4.79
C PRO A 53 13.07 -26.11 5.59
N GLU A 54 13.56 -24.94 5.20
CA GLU A 54 13.32 -23.68 5.89
C GLU A 54 12.10 -22.91 5.37
N ASN A 55 11.63 -23.22 4.15
CA ASN A 55 10.44 -22.58 3.59
C ASN A 55 9.14 -23.21 4.13
N PRO A 56 8.32 -22.49 4.92
CA PRO A 56 7.08 -23.04 5.47
C PRO A 56 6.02 -23.43 4.43
N GLN A 57 6.12 -22.94 3.18
CA GLN A 57 5.19 -23.30 2.11
C GLN A 57 5.53 -24.64 1.45
N SER A 58 6.74 -25.16 1.66
CA SER A 58 7.18 -26.45 1.11
C SER A 58 6.57 -27.67 1.82
N TRP A 59 5.96 -27.44 2.99
CA TRP A 59 5.52 -28.50 3.92
C TRP A 59 4.10 -28.26 4.41
N ARG A 60 3.41 -29.35 4.80
CA ARG A 60 2.31 -29.25 5.75
C ARG A 60 2.88 -29.19 7.15
N TRP A 61 2.17 -28.51 8.03
CA TRP A 61 2.61 -28.29 9.41
C TRP A 61 1.61 -28.84 10.39
N ALA A 62 2.13 -29.41 11.45
CA ALA A 62 1.37 -29.88 12.59
C ALA A 62 2.15 -29.59 13.87
N TYR A 63 1.46 -29.61 14.99
CA TYR A 63 2.05 -29.36 16.31
C TYR A 63 1.70 -30.53 17.21
N ASN A 64 2.70 -31.18 17.81
CA ASN A 64 2.52 -32.31 18.72
C ASN A 64 3.10 -32.01 20.10
N TRP A 65 2.51 -32.59 21.12
CA TRP A 65 3.01 -32.54 22.50
C TRP A 65 2.63 -33.81 23.23
N GLU A 66 3.24 -34.05 24.39
CA GLU A 66 2.83 -35.11 25.30
C GLU A 66 2.16 -34.50 26.54
N GLU A 67 1.12 -35.17 27.04
CA GLU A 67 0.47 -34.84 28.30
C GLU A 67 0.22 -36.10 29.13
N LYS A 68 0.29 -35.97 30.46
CA LYS A 68 -0.06 -37.07 31.37
C LYS A 68 -1.58 -37.11 31.54
N VAL A 69 -2.17 -38.26 31.24
CA VAL A 69 -3.57 -38.56 31.51
C VAL A 69 -3.59 -39.82 32.37
N GLU A 70 -4.07 -39.71 33.61
CA GLU A 70 -4.13 -40.84 34.57
C GLU A 70 -2.76 -41.48 34.81
N GLY A 71 -1.71 -40.67 34.89
CA GLY A 71 -0.34 -41.13 35.16
C GLY A 71 0.42 -41.66 33.93
N LEU A 72 -0.24 -41.89 32.79
CA LEU A 72 0.37 -42.33 31.54
C LEU A 72 0.59 -41.17 30.57
N TRP A 73 1.73 -41.16 29.88
CA TRP A 73 2.01 -40.18 28.82
C TRP A 73 1.19 -40.51 27.57
N LYS A 74 0.41 -39.54 27.08
CA LYS A 74 -0.35 -39.64 25.84
C LYS A 74 0.11 -38.54 24.88
N GLY A 75 0.41 -38.94 23.65
CA GLY A 75 0.71 -38.02 22.56
C GLY A 75 -0.55 -37.31 22.05
N ARG A 76 -0.45 -36.00 21.87
CA ARG A 76 -1.49 -35.15 21.28
C ARG A 76 -0.93 -34.45 20.05
N SER A 77 -1.82 -34.11 19.13
CA SER A 77 -1.43 -33.31 17.97
C SER A 77 -2.56 -32.42 17.46
N ILE A 78 -2.17 -31.30 16.86
CA ILE A 78 -3.02 -30.46 16.04
C ILE A 78 -2.45 -30.47 14.62
N GLY A 79 -3.14 -31.19 13.72
CA GLY A 79 -2.78 -31.22 12.30
C GLY A 79 -3.24 -29.99 11.52
N SER A 80 -2.73 -29.81 10.30
CA SER A 80 -3.14 -28.76 9.36
C SER A 80 -3.02 -27.34 9.91
N ILE A 81 -1.83 -26.99 10.40
CA ILE A 81 -1.50 -25.63 10.80
C ILE A 81 -1.32 -24.76 9.55
N PRO A 82 -1.96 -23.59 9.46
CA PRO A 82 -1.75 -22.68 8.34
C PRO A 82 -0.27 -22.27 8.23
N CYS A 83 0.34 -22.35 7.04
CA CYS A 83 1.76 -22.00 6.83
C CYS A 83 2.09 -20.57 7.32
N ALA A 84 1.15 -19.63 7.18
CA ALA A 84 1.31 -18.25 7.66
C ALA A 84 1.44 -18.12 9.19
N ALA A 85 1.03 -19.14 9.96
CA ALA A 85 1.12 -19.16 11.41
C ALA A 85 2.45 -19.76 11.92
N VAL A 86 3.20 -20.46 11.06
CA VAL A 86 4.40 -21.23 11.44
C VAL A 86 5.51 -20.34 11.99
N THR A 87 5.80 -19.21 11.32
CA THR A 87 6.84 -18.27 11.76
C THR A 87 6.55 -17.69 13.14
N MET A 88 5.28 -17.38 13.41
CA MET A 88 4.86 -16.84 14.71
C MET A 88 4.98 -17.89 15.82
N ILE A 89 4.61 -19.15 15.54
CA ILE A 89 4.75 -20.25 16.50
C ILE A 89 6.23 -20.50 16.82
N ARG A 90 7.12 -20.51 15.81
CA ARG A 90 8.58 -20.62 16.00
C ARG A 90 9.10 -19.49 16.91
N SER A 91 8.64 -18.25 16.69
CA SER A 91 9.00 -17.11 17.52
C SER A 91 8.51 -17.24 18.97
N LEU A 92 7.27 -17.69 19.18
CA LEU A 92 6.72 -17.96 20.51
C LEU A 92 7.50 -19.05 21.25
N GLN A 93 7.91 -20.12 20.56
CA GLN A 93 8.76 -21.17 21.13
C GLN A 93 10.14 -20.63 21.53
N GLN A 94 10.76 -19.79 20.70
CA GLN A 94 12.04 -19.14 21.02
C GLN A 94 11.95 -18.20 22.23
N GLN A 95 10.79 -17.57 22.43
CA GLN A 95 10.52 -16.70 23.57
C GLN A 95 10.08 -17.46 24.83
N GLY A 96 10.02 -18.79 24.78
CA GLY A 96 9.64 -19.62 25.93
C GLY A 96 8.15 -19.52 26.30
N ALA A 97 7.29 -19.16 25.35
CA ALA A 97 5.84 -19.09 25.59
C ALA A 97 5.28 -20.45 26.06
N ALA A 98 4.25 -20.40 26.91
CA ALA A 98 3.63 -21.62 27.42
C ALA A 98 2.94 -22.41 26.30
N ARG A 99 2.93 -23.74 26.43
CA ARG A 99 2.27 -24.66 25.48
C ARG A 99 0.81 -24.28 25.26
N GLU A 100 0.11 -23.93 26.33
CA GLU A 100 -1.30 -23.56 26.32
C GLU A 100 -1.56 -22.34 25.43
N ASP A 101 -0.67 -21.35 25.47
CA ASP A 101 -0.73 -20.14 24.66
C ASP A 101 -0.50 -20.46 23.17
N ILE A 102 0.48 -21.32 22.89
CA ILE A 102 0.76 -21.81 21.54
C ILE A 102 -0.45 -22.59 20.99
N ILE A 103 -1.05 -23.47 21.79
CA ILE A 103 -2.24 -24.24 21.41
C ILE A 103 -3.44 -23.31 21.17
N ALA A 104 -3.66 -22.31 22.04
CA ALA A 104 -4.72 -21.33 21.89
C ALA A 104 -4.55 -20.51 20.60
N PHE A 105 -3.32 -20.08 20.32
CA PHE A 105 -2.96 -19.40 19.08
C PHE A 105 -3.24 -20.28 17.85
N ILE A 106 -2.81 -21.55 17.85
CA ILE A 106 -3.06 -22.49 16.74
C ILE A 106 -4.55 -22.69 16.52
N LYS A 107 -5.33 -22.90 17.59
CA LYS A 107 -6.80 -23.06 17.50
C LYS A 107 -7.45 -21.82 16.89
N LYS A 108 -7.05 -20.61 17.30
CA LYS A 108 -7.52 -19.33 16.74
C LYS A 108 -7.12 -19.16 15.27
N ALA A 109 -5.91 -19.58 14.89
CA ALA A 109 -5.44 -19.54 13.50
C ALA A 109 -6.26 -20.49 12.61
N LYS A 110 -6.72 -21.62 13.15
CA LYS A 110 -7.55 -22.62 12.43
C LYS A 110 -9.03 -22.25 12.33
N THR A 111 -9.59 -21.47 13.27
CA THR A 111 -11.01 -21.03 13.23
C THR A 111 -11.26 -19.87 12.27
N LYS A 112 -10.22 -19.14 11.84
CA LYS A 112 -10.30 -18.27 10.65
C LYS A 112 -10.51 -19.16 9.42
N LYS A 113 -11.78 -19.37 9.04
CA LYS A 113 -12.19 -20.01 7.77
C LYS A 113 -11.53 -19.26 6.60
N TYR A 114 -10.37 -19.74 6.14
CA TYR A 114 -9.89 -19.46 4.79
C TYR A 114 -10.82 -20.20 3.83
N SER A 115 -11.90 -19.53 3.42
CA SER A 115 -12.74 -20.03 2.33
C SER A 115 -11.95 -19.91 1.04
N PRO A 116 -11.79 -20.99 0.25
CA PRO A 116 -11.17 -20.93 -1.06
C PRO A 116 -12.19 -20.31 -2.03
N LYS A 117 -12.38 -18.99 -1.94
CA LYS A 117 -12.80 -18.24 -3.11
C LYS A 117 -11.54 -18.09 -3.95
N ILE A 118 -11.62 -18.48 -5.22
CA ILE A 118 -10.83 -17.90 -6.31
C ILE A 118 -10.48 -16.47 -5.90
N LEU A 119 -9.18 -16.15 -5.84
CA LEU A 119 -8.61 -14.91 -5.36
C LEU A 119 -9.29 -13.73 -6.08
N HIS A 120 -10.43 -13.29 -5.53
CA HIS A 120 -11.14 -12.11 -5.97
C HIS A 120 -10.18 -10.97 -5.69
N VAL A 121 -9.66 -10.41 -6.78
CA VAL A 121 -9.22 -9.02 -6.95
C VAL A 121 -9.32 -8.24 -5.66
N CYS A 122 -8.16 -7.89 -5.09
CA CYS A 122 -7.95 -6.88 -4.07
C CYS A 122 -9.26 -6.33 -3.48
N LYS A 123 -9.84 -6.99 -2.46
CA LYS A 123 -11.11 -6.57 -1.84
C LYS A 123 -11.09 -5.17 -1.19
N ASN A 124 -9.95 -4.48 -1.24
CA ASN A 124 -9.81 -3.09 -0.81
C ASN A 124 -9.85 -2.09 -1.98
N PHE A 125 -9.92 -2.55 -3.23
CA PHE A 125 -10.36 -1.67 -4.32
C PHE A 125 -11.88 -1.59 -4.24
N ASP A 126 -12.38 -0.45 -3.76
CA ASP A 126 -13.75 -0.07 -4.03
C ASP A 126 -13.93 -0.04 -5.56
N ASN A 127 -14.51 -1.12 -6.07
CA ASN A 127 -14.85 -1.31 -7.48
C ASN A 127 -16.22 -0.71 -7.80
N THR A 128 -16.88 -0.05 -6.83
CA THR A 128 -18.08 0.70 -7.17
C THR A 128 -17.65 1.89 -8.02
N LYS A 129 -18.29 2.02 -9.19
CA LYS A 129 -18.27 3.27 -9.97
C LYS A 129 -19.09 4.36 -9.28
N LEU A 130 -19.74 4.04 -8.16
CA LEU A 130 -20.59 4.95 -7.42
C LEU A 130 -19.73 5.78 -6.50
N LYS A 131 -19.91 7.09 -6.63
CA LYS A 131 -19.25 8.07 -5.79
C LYS A 131 -19.94 8.10 -4.42
N PRO A 132 -19.22 8.07 -3.28
CA PRO A 132 -19.82 7.97 -1.96
C PRO A 132 -20.76 9.14 -1.63
N ILE A 133 -21.94 8.84 -1.09
CA ILE A 133 -22.83 9.86 -0.53
C ILE A 133 -22.46 10.06 0.94
N LEU A 134 -22.12 11.29 1.32
CA LEU A 134 -21.72 11.63 2.69
C LEU A 134 -22.91 12.18 3.50
N PRO A 135 -23.11 11.74 4.75
CA PRO A 135 -24.17 12.26 5.61
C PRO A 135 -23.94 13.73 5.94
N ASN A 136 -24.98 14.49 6.25
CA ASN A 136 -24.88 15.95 6.48
C ASN A 136 -23.84 16.32 7.56
N ASP A 137 -23.74 15.51 8.61
CA ASP A 137 -22.81 15.63 9.73
C ASP A 137 -21.43 15.00 9.49
N ALA A 138 -21.11 14.62 8.24
CA ALA A 138 -19.79 14.08 7.92
C ALA A 138 -18.67 15.06 8.35
N PRO A 139 -17.59 14.54 8.99
CA PRO A 139 -16.47 15.37 9.41
C PRO A 139 -15.84 16.10 8.23
N ILE A 140 -15.36 17.31 8.47
CA ILE A 140 -14.88 18.20 7.42
C ILE A 140 -13.35 18.25 7.34
N ALA A 141 -12.83 18.43 6.12
CA ALA A 141 -11.40 18.52 5.88
C ALA A 141 -11.00 19.77 5.08
N VAL A 142 -9.85 20.34 5.45
CA VAL A 142 -9.10 21.31 4.64
C VAL A 142 -7.85 20.61 4.10
N VAL A 143 -7.56 20.78 2.80
CA VAL A 143 -6.40 20.17 2.15
C VAL A 143 -5.52 21.24 1.51
N LEU A 144 -4.25 21.28 1.90
CA LEU A 144 -3.22 22.16 1.37
C LEU A 144 -2.34 21.39 0.38
N PHE A 145 -1.99 22.02 -0.74
CA PHE A 145 -1.26 21.39 -1.85
C PHE A 145 -2.03 20.20 -2.43
N ALA A 146 -3.30 20.43 -2.77
CA ALA A 146 -4.26 19.38 -3.10
C ALA A 146 -3.93 18.60 -4.38
N GLY A 147 -3.24 19.22 -5.34
CA GLY A 147 -3.09 18.67 -6.68
C GLY A 147 -4.45 18.29 -7.28
N GLY A 148 -4.54 17.09 -7.87
CA GLY A 148 -5.81 16.58 -8.39
C GLY A 148 -6.73 15.95 -7.33
N GLY A 149 -6.36 15.94 -6.05
CA GLY A 149 -7.24 15.46 -4.98
C GLY A 149 -7.17 13.96 -4.69
N GLY A 150 -5.98 13.37 -4.72
CA GLY A 150 -5.79 11.96 -4.32
C GLY A 150 -6.07 11.72 -2.83
N ILE A 151 -5.72 12.66 -1.98
CA ILE A 151 -6.04 12.64 -0.54
C ILE A 151 -7.55 12.75 -0.34
N GLU A 152 -8.19 13.70 -1.02
CA GLU A 152 -9.61 13.97 -0.96
C GLU A 152 -10.43 12.77 -1.43
N ALA A 153 -10.00 12.08 -2.48
CA ALA A 153 -10.63 10.82 -2.89
C ALA A 153 -10.58 9.75 -1.79
N GLY A 154 -9.46 9.68 -1.05
CA GLY A 154 -9.37 8.82 0.13
C GLY A 154 -10.23 9.29 1.31
N MET A 155 -10.29 10.59 1.55
CA MET A 155 -11.16 11.20 2.57
C MET A 155 -12.63 10.88 2.30
N VAL A 156 -13.10 11.09 1.07
CA VAL A 156 -14.47 10.79 0.63
C VAL A 156 -14.79 9.30 0.82
N ASN A 157 -13.90 8.39 0.41
CA ASN A 157 -14.08 6.95 0.62
C ASN A 157 -14.10 6.57 2.11
N SER A 158 -13.45 7.35 2.96
CA SER A 158 -13.49 7.19 4.42
C SER A 158 -14.63 7.96 5.10
N GLY A 159 -15.57 8.55 4.36
CA GLY A 159 -16.69 9.28 4.94
C GLY A 159 -16.36 10.69 5.45
N ILE A 160 -15.28 11.31 4.96
CA ILE A 160 -14.85 12.68 5.32
C ILE A 160 -15.14 13.61 4.15
N ARG A 161 -15.73 14.78 4.44
CA ARG A 161 -16.09 15.79 3.44
C ARG A 161 -14.95 16.82 3.26
N PRO A 162 -14.24 16.84 2.13
CA PRO A 162 -13.34 17.96 1.83
C PRO A 162 -14.17 19.22 1.56
N VAL A 163 -13.90 20.30 2.29
CA VAL A 163 -14.66 21.57 2.15
C VAL A 163 -13.82 22.69 1.52
N ILE A 164 -12.51 22.67 1.72
CA ILE A 164 -11.58 23.59 1.05
C ILE A 164 -10.32 22.84 0.63
N ALA A 165 -9.90 23.06 -0.61
CA ALA A 165 -8.64 22.59 -1.15
C ALA A 165 -7.83 23.80 -1.66
N VAL A 166 -6.53 23.83 -1.43
CA VAL A 166 -5.61 24.88 -1.92
C VAL A 166 -4.63 24.25 -2.90
N GLU A 167 -4.61 24.74 -4.13
CA GLU A 167 -3.75 24.24 -5.19
C GLU A 167 -3.35 25.37 -6.13
N PHE A 168 -2.05 25.68 -6.16
CA PHE A 168 -1.48 26.51 -7.21
C PHE A 168 0.04 26.28 -7.32
N ASP A 169 0.52 25.94 -8.51
CA ASP A 169 1.95 25.94 -8.86
C ASP A 169 2.25 27.16 -9.75
N PRO A 170 2.84 28.24 -9.21
CA PRO A 170 3.15 29.43 -9.99
C PRO A 170 4.21 29.18 -11.07
N THR A 171 4.98 28.09 -10.98
CA THR A 171 5.95 27.71 -12.01
C THR A 171 5.32 27.04 -13.23
N LYS A 172 4.07 26.54 -13.09
CA LYS A 172 3.30 25.89 -14.16
C LYS A 172 1.82 26.28 -14.08
N PRO A 173 1.48 27.56 -14.26
CA PRO A 173 0.16 28.08 -13.98
C PRO A 173 -0.94 27.41 -14.81
N ASP A 174 -0.69 27.11 -16.09
CA ASP A 174 -1.69 26.48 -16.96
C ASP A 174 -1.97 25.02 -16.56
N LEU A 175 -0.92 24.27 -16.22
CA LEU A 175 -1.08 22.91 -15.70
C LEU A 175 -1.81 22.93 -14.35
N SER A 176 -1.47 23.86 -13.47
CA SER A 176 -2.11 23.98 -12.17
C SER A 176 -3.60 24.33 -12.29
N ARG A 177 -3.97 25.25 -13.21
CA ARG A 177 -5.38 25.53 -13.55
C ARG A 177 -6.11 24.29 -14.09
N ALA A 178 -5.48 23.52 -14.97
CA ALA A 178 -6.08 22.30 -15.51
C ALA A 178 -6.28 21.22 -14.42
N ILE A 179 -5.32 21.09 -13.50
CA ILE A 179 -5.44 20.21 -12.33
C ILE A 179 -6.57 20.67 -11.40
N ALA A 180 -6.65 21.97 -11.10
CA ALA A 180 -7.69 22.56 -10.26
C ALA A 180 -9.09 22.41 -10.88
N LEU A 181 -9.21 22.51 -12.20
CA LEU A 181 -10.46 22.25 -12.92
C LEU A 181 -10.89 20.78 -12.75
N ASN A 182 -9.97 19.83 -12.90
CA ASN A 182 -10.28 18.42 -12.68
C ASN A 182 -10.64 18.12 -11.21
N HIS A 183 -9.97 18.78 -10.27
CA HIS A 183 -10.32 18.72 -8.84
C HIS A 183 -11.76 19.20 -8.62
N HIS A 184 -12.10 20.39 -9.11
CA HIS A 184 -13.44 20.95 -8.99
C HIS A 184 -14.51 20.00 -9.55
N HIS A 185 -14.28 19.43 -10.73
CA HIS A 185 -15.17 18.43 -11.34
C HIS A 185 -15.42 17.22 -10.41
N ASN A 186 -14.38 16.75 -9.71
CA ASN A 186 -14.47 15.59 -8.83
C ASN A 186 -14.99 15.92 -7.41
N PHE A 187 -14.94 17.16 -6.93
CA PHE A 187 -15.23 17.45 -5.52
C PHE A 187 -16.25 18.57 -5.25
N SER A 188 -16.68 19.31 -6.26
CA SER A 188 -17.64 20.42 -6.10
C SER A 188 -18.99 19.99 -5.53
N GLU A 189 -19.47 18.78 -5.85
CA GLU A 189 -20.73 18.23 -5.31
C GLU A 189 -20.69 18.02 -3.78
N TYR A 190 -19.51 17.91 -3.18
CA TYR A 190 -19.33 17.86 -1.74
C TYR A 190 -19.27 19.25 -1.09
N GLY A 191 -19.46 20.31 -1.88
CA GLY A 191 -19.26 21.70 -1.47
C GLY A 191 -17.78 22.09 -1.36
N CYS A 192 -16.86 21.29 -1.93
CA CYS A 192 -15.43 21.59 -1.85
C CYS A 192 -15.08 22.80 -2.71
N ARG A 193 -14.55 23.85 -2.09
CA ARG A 193 -14.03 25.03 -2.79
C ARG A 193 -12.53 24.86 -3.06
N ILE A 194 -12.15 24.84 -4.33
CA ILE A 194 -10.76 24.91 -4.77
C ILE A 194 -10.27 26.36 -4.78
N VAL A 195 -9.17 26.65 -4.08
CA VAL A 195 -8.52 27.95 -3.99
C VAL A 195 -7.25 27.93 -4.83
N GLN A 196 -7.23 28.72 -5.90
CA GLN A 196 -6.07 28.85 -6.80
C GLN A 196 -5.12 29.94 -6.35
N LEU A 197 -4.55 29.74 -5.17
CA LEU A 197 -3.45 30.53 -4.60
C LEU A 197 -2.43 29.56 -4.01
N THR A 198 -1.19 30.01 -3.88
CA THR A 198 -0.20 29.28 -3.08
C THR A 198 -0.63 29.24 -1.62
N VAL A 199 -0.20 28.22 -0.88
CA VAL A 199 -0.49 28.13 0.56
C VAL A 199 0.11 29.32 1.32
N GLN A 200 1.25 29.83 0.87
CA GLN A 200 1.90 31.04 1.38
C GLN A 200 1.05 32.29 1.17
N GLU A 201 0.38 32.44 0.02
CA GLU A 201 -0.57 33.53 -0.21
C GLU A 201 -1.80 33.42 0.70
N VAL A 202 -2.35 32.22 0.84
CA VAL A 202 -3.48 31.97 1.75
C VAL A 202 -3.11 32.29 3.20
N ALA A 203 -1.89 31.91 3.62
CA ALA A 203 -1.39 32.18 4.96
C ALA A 203 -1.19 33.69 5.22
N ARG A 204 -0.66 34.44 4.24
CA ARG A 204 -0.58 35.91 4.29
C ARG A 204 -1.94 36.59 4.42
N LEU A 205 -2.98 35.97 3.85
CA LEU A 205 -4.37 36.42 3.99
C LEU A 205 -5.04 35.95 5.30
N GLY A 206 -4.30 35.31 6.22
CA GLY A 206 -4.80 34.88 7.52
C GLY A 206 -5.87 33.79 7.46
N PHE A 207 -5.87 32.97 6.39
CA PHE A 207 -6.88 31.93 6.16
C PHE A 207 -8.34 32.44 6.29
N ILE A 208 -8.60 33.69 5.87
CA ILE A 208 -9.96 34.26 5.92
C ILE A 208 -10.93 33.39 5.11
N GLY A 209 -12.08 33.07 5.72
CA GLY A 209 -13.10 32.23 5.11
C GLY A 209 -12.80 30.73 5.14
N PHE A 210 -11.77 30.29 5.89
CA PHE A 210 -11.55 28.88 6.22
C PHE A 210 -12.29 28.51 7.51
N PRO A 211 -12.75 27.25 7.65
CA PRO A 211 -13.37 26.80 8.89
C PRO A 211 -12.35 26.85 10.03
N ARG A 212 -12.77 27.38 11.18
CA ARG A 212 -12.02 27.22 12.43
C ARG A 212 -12.27 25.81 12.96
N ARG A 213 -11.22 25.16 13.45
CA ARG A 213 -11.22 23.80 14.01
C ARG A 213 -11.83 22.74 13.09
N PRO A 214 -11.36 22.59 11.83
CA PRO A 214 -11.81 21.48 11.00
C PRO A 214 -11.44 20.14 11.65
N ASP A 215 -12.18 19.08 11.37
CA ASP A 215 -11.84 17.74 11.88
C ASP A 215 -10.47 17.29 11.36
N TYR A 216 -10.16 17.63 10.10
CA TYR A 216 -8.93 17.25 9.42
C TYR A 216 -8.28 18.42 8.70
N LEU A 217 -6.95 18.52 8.82
CA LEU A 217 -6.09 19.30 7.95
C LEU A 217 -5.03 18.38 7.33
N HIS A 218 -4.89 18.42 6.02
CA HIS A 218 -3.82 17.71 5.33
C HIS A 218 -2.88 18.68 4.61
N ALA A 219 -1.58 18.39 4.59
CA ALA A 219 -0.62 19.09 3.75
C ALA A 219 0.35 18.12 3.04
N SER A 220 0.53 18.30 1.73
CA SER A 220 1.56 17.61 0.94
C SER A 220 2.51 18.61 0.27
N PRO A 221 3.41 19.29 1.01
CA PRO A 221 4.27 20.32 0.45
C PRO A 221 5.17 19.83 -0.69
N VAL A 222 5.59 20.75 -1.57
CA VAL A 222 6.43 20.45 -2.73
C VAL A 222 7.74 19.74 -2.30
N CYS A 223 8.10 18.68 -3.02
CA CYS A 223 9.22 17.78 -2.66
C CYS A 223 10.40 17.81 -3.66
N ALA A 224 10.41 18.75 -4.62
CA ALA A 224 11.29 18.71 -5.79
C ALA A 224 12.79 18.66 -5.43
N ASN A 225 13.21 19.40 -4.40
CA ASN A 225 14.60 19.46 -3.93
C ASN A 225 15.03 18.26 -3.07
N PHE A 226 14.07 17.44 -2.63
CA PHE A 226 14.29 16.28 -1.76
C PHE A 226 14.19 14.94 -2.49
N SER A 227 13.75 14.93 -3.76
CA SER A 227 13.62 13.72 -4.58
C SER A 227 14.97 13.23 -5.11
N GLN A 228 15.23 11.92 -4.94
CA GLN A 228 16.43 11.26 -5.47
C GLN A 228 16.63 11.46 -6.99
N ALA A 229 15.53 11.66 -7.74
CA ALA A 229 15.57 11.84 -9.20
C ALA A 229 16.15 13.20 -9.63
N HIS A 230 16.02 14.24 -8.79
CA HIS A 230 16.55 15.58 -9.09
C HIS A 230 17.95 15.79 -8.49
N THR A 231 18.26 15.16 -7.35
CA THR A 231 19.56 15.29 -6.68
C THR A 231 20.74 14.63 -7.41
N ALA A 232 20.48 13.79 -8.42
CA ALA A 232 21.55 13.22 -9.26
C ALA A 232 22.12 14.20 -10.29
N LYS A 233 21.46 15.35 -10.53
CA LYS A 233 21.89 16.37 -11.51
C LYS A 233 22.01 17.79 -10.93
N ALA A 234 21.23 18.14 -9.91
CA ALA A 234 21.34 19.41 -9.21
C ALA A 234 22.19 19.21 -7.95
N GLY A 235 23.36 19.84 -7.91
CA GLY A 235 24.29 19.75 -6.78
C GLY A 235 23.59 20.01 -5.45
N LYS A 236 23.92 19.20 -4.43
CA LYS A 236 23.51 19.30 -3.02
C LYS A 236 22.06 19.79 -2.83
N GLY A 237 21.12 18.85 -2.67
CA GLY A 237 19.74 19.13 -2.24
C GLY A 237 19.70 19.87 -0.91
N VAL A 238 19.76 21.19 -1.00
CA VAL A 238 19.66 22.21 0.06
C VAL A 238 18.29 22.86 -0.12
N GLU A 239 17.62 23.11 1.00
CA GLU A 239 16.30 23.74 1.02
C GLU A 239 16.36 25.15 0.44
N THR A 240 15.36 25.49 -0.34
CA THR A 240 15.18 26.84 -0.87
C THR A 240 14.40 27.71 0.10
N ALA A 241 14.48 29.03 -0.08
CA ALA A 241 13.62 29.95 0.66
C ALA A 241 12.12 29.67 0.44
N ASP A 242 11.75 29.18 -0.74
CA ASP A 242 10.37 28.80 -1.05
C ASP A 242 9.93 27.58 -0.22
N ASP A 243 10.77 26.54 -0.11
CA ASP A 243 10.51 25.36 0.73
C ASP A 243 10.23 25.76 2.20
N LEU A 244 11.10 26.62 2.76
CA LEU A 244 10.95 27.14 4.12
C LEU A 244 9.68 27.99 4.28
N SER A 245 9.38 28.86 3.31
CA SER A 245 8.17 29.69 3.34
C SER A 245 6.88 28.86 3.30
N ALA A 246 6.86 27.76 2.53
CA ALA A 246 5.75 26.82 2.47
C ALA A 246 5.56 26.11 3.82
N ALA A 247 6.65 25.69 4.47
CA ALA A 247 6.60 25.07 5.79
C ALA A 247 6.09 26.04 6.87
N ILE A 248 6.51 27.30 6.83
CA ILE A 248 6.00 28.36 7.72
C ILE A 248 4.49 28.56 7.50
N ALA A 249 4.03 28.59 6.25
CA ALA A 249 2.62 28.72 5.92
C ALA A 249 1.78 27.52 6.43
N VAL A 250 2.31 26.29 6.35
CA VAL A 250 1.68 25.11 6.96
C VAL A 250 1.62 25.23 8.48
N ALA A 251 2.71 25.67 9.11
CA ALA A 251 2.74 25.92 10.55
C ALA A 251 1.69 26.98 10.95
N GLU A 252 1.54 28.06 10.18
CA GLU A 252 0.48 29.05 10.39
C GLU A 252 -0.92 28.46 10.23
N ALA A 253 -1.13 27.56 9.25
CA ALA A 253 -2.40 26.86 9.10
C ALA A 253 -2.75 26.04 10.36
N ILE A 254 -1.78 25.31 10.92
CA ILE A 254 -1.96 24.54 12.16
C ILE A 254 -2.35 25.48 13.30
N ARG A 255 -1.62 26.57 13.51
CA ARG A 255 -1.88 27.54 14.60
C ARG A 255 -3.21 28.25 14.46
N GLN A 256 -3.57 28.70 13.25
CA GLN A 256 -4.78 29.51 13.03
C GLN A 256 -6.04 28.65 12.91
N LEU A 257 -5.95 27.50 12.24
CA LEU A 257 -7.11 26.64 11.99
C LEU A 257 -7.36 25.67 13.14
N GLN A 258 -6.35 25.29 13.93
CA GLN A 258 -6.51 24.39 15.09
C GLN A 258 -7.26 23.08 14.76
N PRO A 259 -6.85 22.31 13.74
CA PRO A 259 -7.54 21.09 13.33
C PRO A 259 -7.58 20.03 14.44
N ARG A 260 -8.59 19.15 14.47
CA ARG A 260 -8.57 18.01 15.41
C ARG A 260 -7.48 17.01 15.05
N VAL A 261 -7.28 16.76 13.76
CA VAL A 261 -6.25 15.86 13.21
C VAL A 261 -5.49 16.59 12.11
N PHE A 262 -4.15 16.54 12.17
CA PHE A 262 -3.27 16.96 11.10
C PHE A 262 -2.59 15.76 10.46
N THR A 263 -2.45 15.75 9.13
CA THR A 263 -1.66 14.74 8.41
C THR A 263 -0.74 15.40 7.42
N LEU A 264 0.43 14.81 7.20
CA LEU A 264 1.39 15.24 6.19
C LEU A 264 1.94 14.05 5.42
N GLU A 265 2.08 14.23 4.11
CA GLU A 265 2.81 13.30 3.24
C GLU A 265 4.00 14.00 2.61
N ASN A 266 5.14 13.29 2.52
CA ASN A 266 6.25 13.74 1.70
C ASN A 266 7.19 12.60 1.27
N VAL A 267 8.25 12.93 0.53
CA VAL A 267 9.32 11.96 0.22
C VAL A 267 10.14 11.60 1.46
N PRO A 268 10.75 10.41 1.54
CA PRO A 268 11.47 9.95 2.74
C PRO A 268 12.55 10.89 3.28
N ARG A 269 13.21 11.66 2.41
CA ARG A 269 14.29 12.57 2.82
C ARG A 269 13.76 13.83 3.54
N TYR A 270 12.49 14.16 3.36
CA TYR A 270 11.89 15.35 3.98
C TYR A 270 11.96 15.31 5.51
N GLN A 271 11.99 14.12 6.12
CA GLN A 271 12.10 13.96 7.58
C GLN A 271 13.37 14.60 8.18
N ASN A 272 14.40 14.83 7.36
CA ASN A 272 15.68 15.43 7.77
C ASN A 272 15.78 16.93 7.40
N SER A 273 14.67 17.55 7.00
CA SER A 273 14.63 18.94 6.54
C SER A 273 14.27 19.90 7.68
N GLN A 274 14.79 21.13 7.60
CA GLN A 274 14.38 22.26 8.42
C GLN A 274 12.88 22.55 8.23
N SER A 275 12.37 22.41 7.01
CA SER A 275 10.92 22.53 6.71
C SER A 275 10.08 21.58 7.57
N PHE A 276 10.48 20.31 7.69
CA PHE A 276 9.79 19.35 8.54
C PHE A 276 9.91 19.71 10.03
N SER A 277 11.09 20.15 10.49
CA SER A 277 11.29 20.60 11.87
C SER A 277 10.41 21.80 12.24
N ILE A 278 10.17 22.74 11.32
CA ILE A 278 9.26 23.88 11.53
C ILE A 278 7.83 23.39 11.78
N ILE A 279 7.37 22.41 11.00
CA ILE A 279 6.02 21.85 11.13
C ILE A 279 5.89 21.04 12.44
N LEU A 280 6.90 20.22 12.78
CA LEU A 280 6.93 19.49 14.05
C LEU A 280 6.88 20.41 15.26
N LEU A 281 7.69 21.47 15.26
CA LEU A 281 7.70 22.45 16.35
C LEU A 281 6.33 23.14 16.49
N ALA A 282 5.67 23.47 15.39
CA ALA A 282 4.34 24.05 15.44
C ALA A 282 3.30 23.08 16.02
N LEU A 283 3.36 21.79 15.68
CA LEU A 283 2.49 20.77 16.28
C LEU A 283 2.75 20.61 17.78
N GLU A 284 4.01 20.56 18.19
CA GLU A 284 4.41 20.44 19.60
C GLU A 284 3.92 21.64 20.43
N LEU A 285 4.20 22.87 19.96
CA LEU A 285 3.77 24.10 20.64
C LEU A 285 2.25 24.22 20.74
N GLU A 286 1.52 23.68 19.76
CA GLU A 286 0.07 23.64 19.76
C GLU A 286 -0.52 22.43 20.51
N GLY A 287 0.33 21.60 21.13
CA GLY A 287 -0.08 20.51 22.02
C GLY A 287 -0.61 19.27 21.29
N TYR A 288 -0.15 19.00 20.07
CA TYR A 288 -0.50 17.78 19.35
C TYR A 288 0.37 16.60 19.78
N SER A 289 -0.24 15.42 19.88
CA SER A 289 0.49 14.15 19.86
C SER A 289 0.84 13.81 18.42
N VAL A 290 2.08 13.43 18.14
CA VAL A 290 2.61 13.23 16.78
C VAL A 290 3.18 11.82 16.63
N ASP A 291 2.84 11.15 15.53
CA ASP A 291 3.46 9.90 15.06
C ASP A 291 3.82 10.03 13.58
N TYR A 292 5.01 9.58 13.19
CA TYR A 292 5.43 9.61 11.79
C TYR A 292 6.43 8.51 11.45
N SER A 293 6.41 8.06 10.20
CA SER A 293 7.35 7.05 9.70
C SER A 293 7.48 7.10 8.18
N VAL A 294 8.58 6.57 7.66
CA VAL A 294 8.72 6.27 6.24
C VAL A 294 8.12 4.91 5.95
N VAL A 295 6.97 4.89 5.29
CA VAL A 295 6.24 3.68 4.93
C VAL A 295 6.35 3.36 3.45
N ASN A 296 6.32 2.06 3.11
CA ASN A 296 6.06 1.62 1.74
C ASN A 296 4.57 1.33 1.60
N MET A 297 3.86 2.09 0.78
CA MET A 297 2.40 1.96 0.63
C MET A 297 1.97 0.60 0.06
N ALA A 298 2.90 -0.19 -0.52
CA ALA A 298 2.63 -1.59 -0.86
C ALA A 298 2.29 -2.44 0.38
N ASP A 299 2.90 -2.14 1.53
CA ASP A 299 2.62 -2.78 2.82
C ASP A 299 1.26 -2.34 3.40
N PHE A 300 0.51 -1.53 2.63
CA PHE A 300 -0.84 -1.05 2.90
C PHE A 300 -1.77 -1.44 1.73
N GLY A 301 -1.41 -2.48 0.99
CA GLY A 301 -2.25 -3.04 -0.07
C GLY A 301 -2.28 -2.23 -1.36
N LEU A 302 -1.45 -1.18 -1.50
CA LEU A 302 -1.27 -0.51 -2.79
C LEU A 302 -0.54 -1.45 -3.77
N PRO A 303 -1.01 -1.63 -5.01
CA PRO A 303 -0.33 -2.44 -6.05
C PRO A 303 0.93 -1.74 -6.61
N GLN A 304 1.60 -0.93 -5.80
CA GLN A 304 2.72 -0.10 -6.15
C GLN A 304 3.66 0.07 -4.97
N ALA A 305 4.95 -0.16 -5.18
CA ALA A 305 6.00 0.21 -4.25
C ALA A 305 6.19 1.74 -4.29
N ARG A 306 5.63 2.43 -3.30
CA ARG A 306 5.72 3.89 -3.13
C ARG A 306 6.12 4.20 -1.69
N ARG A 307 7.38 4.59 -1.50
CA ARG A 307 7.92 4.95 -0.19
C ARG A 307 7.73 6.44 0.09
N ARG A 308 7.13 6.77 1.23
CA ARG A 308 6.80 8.14 1.63
C ARG A 308 6.92 8.31 3.14
N LEU A 309 7.36 9.48 3.56
CA LEU A 309 7.16 9.96 4.91
C LEU A 309 5.66 10.25 5.08
N VAL A 310 5.07 9.68 6.12
CA VAL A 310 3.70 9.96 6.52
C VAL A 310 3.73 10.37 7.98
N LEU A 311 3.15 11.52 8.27
CA LEU A 311 2.94 12.03 9.62
C LEU A 311 1.45 12.11 9.90
N ILE A 312 1.08 11.73 11.10
CA ILE A 312 -0.24 11.97 11.68
C ILE A 312 -0.07 12.63 13.04
N ALA A 313 -0.92 13.62 13.32
CA ALA A 313 -0.96 14.29 14.60
C ALA A 313 -2.39 14.54 15.03
N SER A 314 -2.66 14.48 16.34
CA SER A 314 -3.98 14.69 16.91
C SER A 314 -3.92 15.54 18.17
N LYS A 315 -4.97 16.32 18.39
CA LYS A 315 -5.11 17.15 19.59
C LYS A 315 -6.14 16.55 20.54
N GLY A 316 -5.71 16.26 21.77
CA GLY A 316 -6.58 15.72 22.84
C GLY A 316 -6.80 14.20 22.83
N PHE A 317 -6.13 13.45 21.96
CA PHE A 317 -6.15 11.98 21.93
C PHE A 317 -4.91 11.46 21.21
N HIS A 318 -4.61 10.16 21.35
CA HIS A 318 -3.49 9.52 20.67
C HIS A 318 -3.95 8.87 19.36
N VAL A 319 -3.19 9.10 18.30
CA VAL A 319 -3.33 8.42 17.00
C VAL A 319 -1.99 7.80 16.63
N ALA A 320 -2.05 6.65 15.96
CA ALA A 320 -0.90 5.98 15.39
C ALA A 320 -1.12 5.75 13.90
N LEU A 321 -0.03 5.56 13.16
CA LEU A 321 -0.12 5.09 11.78
C LEU A 321 -0.89 3.75 11.70
N PRO A 322 -1.67 3.53 10.64
CA PRO A 322 -2.45 2.30 10.50
C PRO A 322 -1.54 1.06 10.48
N SER A 323 -2.08 -0.08 10.90
CA SER A 323 -1.41 -1.37 10.70
C SER A 323 -1.41 -1.76 9.23
N GLY A 324 -0.33 -2.38 8.75
CA GLY A 324 -0.18 -2.77 7.34
C GLY A 324 -1.25 -3.77 6.86
N ALA A 325 -1.39 -3.84 5.53
CA ALA A 325 -2.17 -4.83 4.81
C ALA A 325 -1.24 -5.72 3.97
N THR A 326 -1.72 -6.90 3.57
CA THR A 326 -0.94 -7.77 2.68
C THR A 326 -0.67 -7.07 1.35
N PRO A 327 0.60 -6.95 0.91
CA PRO A 327 0.90 -6.40 -0.40
C PRO A 327 0.20 -7.13 -1.53
N CYS A 328 -0.17 -6.40 -2.58
CA CYS A 328 -0.79 -6.98 -3.77
C CYS A 328 0.05 -6.74 -5.02
N GLY A 329 -0.03 -7.70 -5.96
CA GLY A 329 0.65 -7.61 -7.24
C GLY A 329 -0.07 -6.66 -8.20
N TRP A 330 0.70 -5.98 -9.05
CA TRP A 330 0.13 -5.02 -10.02
C TRP A 330 -0.82 -5.70 -11.01
N TYR A 331 -0.53 -6.93 -11.43
CA TYR A 331 -1.32 -7.61 -12.46
C TYR A 331 -2.73 -7.88 -11.95
N GLY A 332 -2.89 -8.41 -10.74
CA GLY A 332 -4.20 -8.67 -10.14
C GLY A 332 -5.05 -7.41 -10.01
N ALA A 333 -4.44 -6.24 -9.79
CA ALA A 333 -5.14 -4.97 -9.67
C ALA A 333 -5.72 -4.45 -10.99
N ILE A 334 -5.08 -4.73 -12.14
CA ILE A 334 -5.48 -4.19 -13.45
C ILE A 334 -5.86 -5.24 -14.48
N ALA A 335 -5.83 -6.54 -14.15
CA ALA A 335 -6.07 -7.63 -15.11
C ALA A 335 -7.35 -7.45 -15.93
N HIS A 336 -8.42 -7.00 -15.30
CA HIS A 336 -9.72 -6.74 -15.95
C HIS A 336 -9.71 -5.57 -16.95
N LEU A 337 -8.74 -4.65 -16.86
CA LEU A 337 -8.58 -3.53 -17.77
C LEU A 337 -7.70 -3.87 -18.98
N ILE A 338 -6.81 -4.86 -18.86
CA ILE A 338 -5.81 -5.19 -19.89
C ILE A 338 -6.44 -5.51 -21.26
N PRO A 339 -7.55 -6.28 -21.35
CA PRO A 339 -8.19 -6.56 -22.65
C PRO A 339 -8.66 -5.31 -23.40
N THR A 340 -9.00 -4.24 -22.70
CA THR A 340 -9.49 -2.97 -23.30
C THR A 340 -8.34 -2.02 -23.67
N MET A 341 -7.09 -2.38 -23.38
CA MET A 341 -5.93 -1.55 -23.70
C MET A 341 -5.50 -1.76 -25.15
N ASN A 342 -4.89 -0.70 -25.71
CA ASN A 342 -4.34 -0.73 -27.07
C ASN A 342 -3.19 -1.74 -27.16
N ASP A 343 -3.12 -2.43 -28.30
CA ASP A 343 -1.97 -3.25 -28.63
C ASP A 343 -0.70 -2.40 -28.74
N SER A 344 0.42 -3.02 -28.40
CA SER A 344 1.72 -2.39 -28.43
C SER A 344 2.77 -3.37 -28.93
N GLN A 345 3.99 -2.87 -29.08
CA GLN A 345 5.14 -3.67 -29.46
C GLN A 345 6.29 -3.26 -28.55
N LEU A 346 7.09 -4.26 -28.16
CA LEU A 346 8.31 -4.05 -27.39
C LEU A 346 9.40 -3.52 -28.32
N LEU A 347 10.17 -2.57 -27.81
CA LEU A 347 11.42 -2.16 -28.43
C LEU A 347 12.43 -3.31 -28.37
N PRO A 348 13.43 -3.39 -29.27
CA PRO A 348 14.38 -4.52 -29.31
C PRO A 348 15.05 -4.81 -27.97
N LYS A 349 15.44 -3.78 -27.22
CA LYS A 349 16.01 -3.97 -25.88
C LYS A 349 14.97 -4.56 -24.91
N GLN A 350 13.72 -4.08 -24.94
CA GLN A 350 12.65 -4.61 -24.09
C GLN A 350 12.37 -6.08 -24.39
N GLN A 351 12.35 -6.46 -25.66
CA GLN A 351 12.22 -7.84 -26.09
C GLN A 351 13.36 -8.71 -25.54
N GLN A 352 14.62 -8.26 -25.67
CA GLN A 352 15.78 -8.95 -25.10
C GLN A 352 15.66 -9.13 -23.57
N ALA A 353 15.14 -8.14 -22.85
CA ALA A 353 14.94 -8.24 -21.40
C ALA A 353 13.85 -9.27 -21.02
N VAL A 354 12.80 -9.39 -21.83
CA VAL A 354 11.79 -10.45 -21.66
C VAL A 354 12.41 -11.81 -21.94
N GLU A 355 13.18 -11.97 -23.01
CA GLU A 355 13.88 -13.23 -23.32
C GLU A 355 14.86 -13.64 -22.21
N GLN A 356 15.64 -12.70 -21.68
CA GLN A 356 16.51 -12.94 -20.54
C GLN A 356 15.74 -13.36 -19.28
N PHE A 357 14.56 -12.76 -19.04
CA PHE A 357 13.70 -13.18 -17.93
C PHE A 357 13.20 -14.61 -18.12
N LEU A 358 12.71 -14.94 -19.32
CA LEU A 358 12.16 -16.25 -19.66
C LEU A 358 13.21 -17.37 -19.71
N ALA A 359 14.49 -17.03 -19.91
CA ALA A 359 15.58 -18.00 -19.89
C ALA A 359 15.76 -18.69 -18.52
N ILE A 360 15.31 -18.06 -17.43
CA ILE A 360 15.51 -18.54 -16.06
C ILE A 360 14.23 -18.49 -15.19
N ASN A 361 13.11 -17.98 -15.72
CA ASN A 361 11.83 -17.89 -15.00
C ASN A 361 10.68 -18.42 -15.86
N GLU A 362 9.67 -18.99 -15.21
CA GLU A 362 8.40 -19.32 -15.84
C GLU A 362 7.69 -18.07 -16.41
N PRO A 363 6.98 -18.18 -17.55
CA PRO A 363 6.21 -17.08 -18.12
C PRO A 363 5.19 -16.50 -17.13
N THR A 364 5.28 -15.19 -16.89
CA THR A 364 4.35 -14.44 -16.04
C THR A 364 4.11 -13.06 -16.65
N PRO A 365 2.96 -12.39 -16.40
CA PRO A 365 2.78 -11.02 -16.86
C PRO A 365 3.91 -10.11 -16.39
N LEU A 366 4.46 -9.31 -17.29
CA LEU A 366 5.53 -8.36 -17.01
C LEU A 366 5.06 -6.95 -17.29
N LEU A 367 5.18 -6.05 -16.30
CA LEU A 367 5.04 -4.62 -16.49
C LEU A 367 6.42 -4.07 -16.84
N ILE A 368 6.55 -3.53 -18.04
CA ILE A 368 7.82 -3.09 -18.63
C ILE A 368 7.81 -1.57 -18.73
N GLU A 369 8.70 -0.91 -18.00
CA GLU A 369 8.80 0.55 -18.03
C GLU A 369 9.49 1.03 -19.31
N ARG A 370 8.94 2.09 -19.90
CA ARG A 370 9.58 2.78 -21.03
C ARG A 370 10.58 3.84 -20.59
N VAL A 371 10.53 4.24 -19.32
CA VAL A 371 11.31 5.35 -18.78
C VAL A 371 12.07 4.84 -17.56
N GLY A 372 13.41 4.81 -17.62
CA GLY A 372 14.20 4.52 -16.42
C GLY A 372 15.39 3.59 -16.61
N GLY A 373 16.41 4.04 -17.35
CA GLY A 373 17.75 3.49 -17.24
C GLY A 373 18.55 3.60 -18.53
N ARG A 374 19.63 4.41 -18.52
CA ARG A 374 20.62 4.41 -19.61
C ARG A 374 21.41 3.09 -19.69
N LYS A 375 21.24 2.17 -18.72
CA LYS A 375 22.05 0.94 -18.57
C LYS A 375 21.27 -0.38 -18.39
N LEU A 376 20.06 -0.40 -17.82
CA LEU A 376 19.26 -1.64 -17.63
C LEU A 376 17.77 -1.35 -17.80
N LEU A 377 17.04 -2.31 -18.37
CA LEU A 377 15.59 -2.29 -18.48
C LEU A 377 14.92 -2.64 -17.16
N LYS A 378 13.85 -1.92 -16.84
CA LYS A 378 13.06 -2.16 -15.64
C LYS A 378 11.77 -2.88 -16.02
N TYR A 379 11.62 -4.09 -15.50
CA TYR A 379 10.36 -4.82 -15.55
C TYR A 379 9.97 -5.34 -14.17
N LYS A 380 8.68 -5.63 -13.97
CA LYS A 380 8.13 -6.20 -12.74
C LYS A 380 7.18 -7.36 -13.05
N ALA A 381 7.41 -8.51 -12.42
CA ALA A 381 6.51 -9.66 -12.47
C ALA A 381 5.14 -9.34 -11.86
N GLY A 382 4.09 -9.95 -12.39
CA GLY A 382 2.69 -9.63 -12.08
C GLY A 382 2.27 -9.75 -10.61
N HIS A 383 2.92 -10.64 -9.87
CA HIS A 383 2.68 -10.86 -8.44
C HIS A 383 3.35 -9.81 -7.54
N LEU A 384 4.28 -9.03 -8.07
CA LEU A 384 4.97 -7.96 -7.34
C LEU A 384 4.21 -6.64 -7.49
N PRO A 385 4.35 -5.71 -6.53
CA PRO A 385 3.91 -4.34 -6.72
C PRO A 385 4.63 -3.69 -7.91
N ALA A 386 3.92 -2.80 -8.64
CA ALA A 386 4.54 -1.96 -9.65
C ALA A 386 5.59 -1.03 -9.00
N ASN A 387 6.55 -0.51 -9.76
CA ASN A 387 7.40 0.56 -9.25
C ASN A 387 6.60 1.87 -9.11
N THR A 388 7.18 2.84 -8.39
CA THR A 388 6.57 4.15 -8.20
C THR A 388 6.19 4.80 -9.53
N ILE A 389 4.92 5.17 -9.67
CA ILE A 389 4.45 5.93 -10.82
C ILE A 389 4.82 7.40 -10.62
N LEU A 390 5.53 7.96 -11.61
CA LEU A 390 6.06 9.32 -11.59
C LEU A 390 5.45 10.13 -12.73
N ARG A 391 5.33 11.45 -12.55
CA ARG A 391 4.88 12.35 -13.62
C ARG A 391 5.71 12.20 -14.90
N SER A 392 7.03 12.03 -14.77
CA SER A 392 7.96 11.87 -15.89
C SER A 392 7.68 10.65 -16.77
N HIS A 393 6.82 9.73 -16.33
CA HIS A 393 6.31 8.65 -17.16
C HIS A 393 5.40 9.17 -18.27
N PHE A 394 4.63 10.24 -18.02
CA PHE A 394 3.58 10.74 -18.92
C PHE A 394 4.01 11.94 -19.77
N THR A 395 5.08 12.63 -19.38
CA THR A 395 5.58 13.80 -20.11
C THR A 395 7.01 13.59 -20.62
N ASP A 396 7.33 14.14 -21.78
CA ASP A 396 8.71 14.23 -22.24
C ASP A 396 9.50 15.33 -21.48
N HIS A 397 10.74 15.59 -21.91
CA HIS A 397 11.61 16.60 -21.29
C HIS A 397 11.13 18.04 -21.51
N LYS A 398 10.23 18.27 -22.48
CA LYS A 398 9.60 19.56 -22.78
C LYS A 398 8.23 19.68 -22.10
N GLY A 399 7.79 18.65 -21.37
CA GLY A 399 6.47 18.62 -20.73
C GLY A 399 5.35 18.15 -21.66
N CYS A 400 5.66 17.72 -22.88
CA CYS A 400 4.66 17.28 -23.87
C CYS A 400 4.16 15.85 -23.59
N ASN A 401 2.95 15.55 -24.05
CA ASN A 401 2.30 14.25 -23.95
C ASN A 401 3.19 13.10 -24.48
N ARG A 402 3.44 12.08 -23.66
CA ARG A 402 3.91 10.79 -24.15
C ARG A 402 2.71 9.94 -24.53
N SER A 403 2.72 9.40 -25.74
CA SER A 403 1.69 8.46 -26.20
C SER A 403 1.73 7.10 -25.49
N LYS A 404 2.88 6.74 -24.91
CA LYS A 404 3.11 5.45 -24.24
C LYS A 404 4.12 5.58 -23.11
N PHE A 405 3.81 5.03 -21.94
CA PHE A 405 4.63 5.21 -20.73
C PHE A 405 5.05 3.90 -20.04
N ALA A 406 4.30 2.82 -20.23
CA ALA A 406 4.71 1.45 -19.92
C ALA A 406 4.03 0.45 -20.88
N ASP A 407 4.62 -0.72 -21.02
CA ASP A 407 4.02 -1.86 -21.73
C ASP A 407 3.74 -2.99 -20.75
N ILE A 408 2.78 -3.83 -21.09
CA ILE A 408 2.43 -5.05 -20.39
C ILE A 408 2.65 -6.19 -21.37
N TRP A 409 3.57 -7.09 -21.03
CA TRP A 409 3.75 -8.35 -21.75
C TRP A 409 2.95 -9.45 -21.03
N LEU A 410 2.19 -10.25 -21.79
CA LEU A 410 1.41 -11.37 -21.29
C LEU A 410 2.01 -12.72 -21.71
N PRO A 411 1.89 -13.76 -20.88
CA PRO A 411 2.16 -15.14 -21.29
C PRO A 411 1.33 -15.48 -22.52
N GLY A 412 1.98 -15.81 -23.64
CA GLY A 412 1.36 -15.91 -24.96
C GLY A 412 1.86 -14.85 -25.96
N GLY A 413 2.72 -13.92 -25.53
CA GLY A 413 3.42 -12.98 -26.42
C GLY A 413 2.62 -11.72 -26.76
N THR A 414 1.39 -11.59 -26.26
CA THR A 414 0.60 -10.36 -26.43
C THR A 414 1.22 -9.21 -25.65
N VAL A 415 1.27 -8.03 -26.26
CA VAL A 415 1.80 -6.81 -25.64
C VAL A 415 0.75 -5.71 -25.68
N LYS A 416 0.46 -5.11 -24.53
CA LYS A 416 -0.51 -4.01 -24.38
C LYS A 416 0.19 -2.75 -23.87
N SER A 417 -0.26 -1.57 -24.27
CA SER A 417 0.23 -0.31 -23.68
C SER A 417 -0.58 0.02 -22.43
N LEU A 418 0.08 0.32 -21.31
CA LEU A 418 -0.60 0.70 -20.07
C LEU A 418 -1.44 1.96 -20.31
N SER A 419 -2.74 1.90 -20.00
CA SER A 419 -3.66 3.02 -20.12
C SER A 419 -3.63 3.94 -18.89
N ILE A 420 -4.15 5.17 -19.03
CA ILE A 420 -4.36 6.09 -17.89
C ILE A 420 -5.22 5.43 -16.80
N ALA A 421 -6.29 4.72 -17.18
CA ALA A 421 -7.14 4.00 -16.22
C ALA A 421 -6.36 2.91 -15.46
N GLY A 422 -5.48 2.17 -16.15
CA GLY A 422 -4.58 1.22 -15.51
C GLY A 422 -3.61 1.89 -14.54
N ALA A 423 -2.98 3.00 -14.95
CA ALA A 423 -2.07 3.76 -14.10
C ALA A 423 -2.78 4.37 -12.87
N ALA A 424 -3.99 4.89 -13.04
CA ALA A 424 -4.82 5.42 -11.97
C ALA A 424 -5.16 4.33 -10.94
N LYS A 425 -5.50 3.11 -11.39
CA LYS A 425 -5.69 1.98 -10.50
C LYS A 425 -4.41 1.56 -9.79
N LEU A 426 -3.26 1.55 -10.46
CA LEU A 426 -2.00 1.28 -9.79
C LEU A 426 -1.61 2.36 -8.77
N GLN A 427 -2.08 3.60 -8.96
CA GLN A 427 -1.96 4.72 -8.02
C GLN A 427 -3.07 4.72 -6.95
N GLY A 428 -3.98 3.75 -6.96
CA GLY A 428 -4.99 3.56 -5.92
C GLY A 428 -6.21 4.49 -6.05
N PHE A 429 -6.42 5.16 -7.19
CA PHE A 429 -7.62 5.97 -7.40
C PHE A 429 -8.89 5.11 -7.47
N PRO A 430 -10.01 5.59 -6.90
CA PRO A 430 -11.30 4.90 -6.98
C PRO A 430 -11.87 4.96 -8.41
N SER A 431 -12.81 4.05 -8.71
CA SER A 431 -13.36 3.93 -10.07
C SER A 431 -14.29 5.08 -10.46
N TRP A 432 -14.82 5.81 -9.47
CA TRP A 432 -15.66 6.98 -9.67
C TRP A 432 -14.86 8.25 -9.99
N TYR A 433 -13.54 8.27 -9.77
CA TYR A 433 -12.73 9.46 -10.03
C TYR A 433 -12.54 9.63 -11.54
N GLU A 434 -12.87 10.82 -12.03
CA GLU A 434 -12.78 11.16 -13.45
C GLU A 434 -11.48 11.90 -13.75
N PHE A 435 -10.74 11.41 -14.75
CA PHE A 435 -9.50 12.01 -15.22
C PHE A 435 -9.75 12.84 -16.48
N PRO A 436 -8.97 13.92 -16.69
CA PRO A 436 -9.08 14.68 -17.92
C PRO A 436 -8.57 13.84 -19.11
N PRO A 437 -9.06 14.11 -20.34
CA PRO A 437 -8.68 13.34 -21.52
C PRO A 437 -7.21 13.54 -21.90
N GLU A 438 -6.61 14.66 -21.51
CA GLU A 438 -5.20 14.94 -21.79
C GLU A 438 -4.26 14.11 -20.91
N VAL A 439 -3.42 13.30 -21.57
CA VAL A 439 -2.49 12.37 -20.92
C VAL A 439 -1.49 13.05 -19.99
N ALA A 440 -0.96 14.23 -20.34
CA ALA A 440 0.01 14.97 -19.53
C ALA A 440 -0.64 15.50 -18.25
N THR A 441 -1.86 16.02 -18.34
CA THR A 441 -2.60 16.52 -17.20
C THR A 441 -3.03 15.36 -16.30
N ALA A 442 -3.67 14.32 -16.85
CA ALA A 442 -4.03 13.12 -16.09
C ALA A 442 -2.81 12.44 -15.46
N GLY A 443 -1.72 12.31 -16.22
CA GLY A 443 -0.45 11.77 -15.75
C GLY A 443 0.23 12.61 -14.67
N SER A 444 0.07 13.93 -14.72
CA SER A 444 0.55 14.82 -13.65
C SER A 444 -0.25 14.62 -12.37
N ILE A 445 -1.59 14.51 -12.47
CA ILE A 445 -2.45 14.18 -11.32
C ILE A 445 -2.03 12.85 -10.70
N ILE A 446 -1.88 11.79 -11.51
CA ILE A 446 -1.48 10.46 -11.06
C ILE A 446 -0.08 10.49 -10.43
N GLY A 447 0.89 11.09 -11.10
CA GLY A 447 2.29 11.07 -10.68
C GLY A 447 2.56 11.84 -9.38
N TYR A 448 1.90 12.99 -9.20
CA TYR A 448 2.07 13.83 -8.01
C TYR A 448 1.26 13.37 -6.81
N SER A 449 0.12 12.73 -7.03
CA SER A 449 -0.83 12.37 -5.99
C SER A 449 -0.23 11.49 -4.87
N VAL A 450 -0.75 11.68 -3.65
CA VAL A 450 -0.75 10.65 -2.62
C VAL A 450 -1.81 9.60 -3.00
N PRO A 451 -1.48 8.29 -3.01
CA PRO A 451 -2.43 7.24 -3.39
C PRO A 451 -3.72 7.25 -2.57
N ALA A 452 -4.86 7.38 -3.24
CA ALA A 452 -6.18 7.47 -2.58
C ALA A 452 -6.52 6.24 -1.74
N LEU A 453 -6.09 5.04 -2.16
CA LEU A 453 -6.25 3.82 -1.38
C LEU A 453 -5.52 3.88 -0.03
N PHE A 454 -4.29 4.38 -0.01
CA PHE A 454 -3.55 4.55 1.24
C PHE A 454 -4.22 5.61 2.13
N ALA A 455 -4.61 6.75 1.54
CA ALA A 455 -5.34 7.80 2.24
C ALA A 455 -6.65 7.26 2.87
N THR A 456 -7.40 6.44 2.15
CA THR A 456 -8.62 5.78 2.67
C THR A 456 -8.33 4.98 3.93
N GLN A 457 -7.27 4.17 3.93
CA GLN A 457 -6.89 3.35 5.09
C GLN A 457 -6.44 4.21 6.27
N LEU A 458 -5.62 5.23 6.00
CA LEU A 458 -5.17 6.20 7.01
C LEU A 458 -6.37 6.82 7.72
N PHE A 459 -7.31 7.42 6.97
CA PHE A 459 -8.44 8.13 7.56
C PHE A 459 -9.48 7.20 8.19
N THR A 460 -9.71 6.02 7.62
CA THR A 460 -10.60 5.00 8.23
C THR A 460 -10.07 4.54 9.59
N SER A 461 -8.75 4.37 9.71
CA SER A 461 -8.10 4.03 10.99
C SER A 461 -8.34 5.12 12.03
N VAL A 462 -8.16 6.39 11.64
CA VAL A 462 -8.38 7.53 12.54
C VAL A 462 -9.84 7.66 12.97
N GLN A 463 -10.78 7.53 12.03
CA GLN A 463 -12.20 7.57 12.35
C GLN A 463 -12.62 6.44 13.31
N SER A 464 -12.02 5.26 13.17
CA SER A 464 -12.31 4.12 14.06
C SER A 464 -11.87 4.41 15.49
N ILE A 465 -10.70 5.04 15.67
CA ILE A 465 -10.21 5.49 17.00
C ILE A 465 -11.15 6.54 17.59
N LEU A 466 -11.54 7.54 16.80
CA LEU A 466 -12.44 8.61 17.24
C LEU A 466 -13.80 8.09 17.68
N LYS A 467 -14.36 7.11 16.96
CA LYS A 467 -15.63 6.46 17.34
C LYS A 467 -15.48 5.65 18.63
N ALA A 468 -14.35 4.99 18.83
CA ALA A 468 -14.08 4.19 20.03
C ALA A 468 -13.87 5.04 21.30
N SER A 469 -13.49 6.32 21.17
CA SER A 469 -13.35 7.23 22.32
C SER A 469 -14.67 7.88 22.78
N ILE A 470 -15.77 7.68 22.05
CA ILE A 470 -17.10 8.25 22.33
C ILE A 470 -18.02 7.23 23.02
N VAL A 471 -17.63 5.95 23.04
CA VAL A 471 -18.32 4.83 23.73
C VAL A 471 -17.57 4.53 25.02
#